data_AF-A0A7W1YSZ2-F1
#
_entry.id   AF-A0A7W1YSZ2-F1
#
_cell.length_a   1.000
_cell.length_b   1.000
_cell.length_c   1.000
_cell.angle_alpha   90.00
_cell.angle_beta   90.00
_cell.angle_gamma   90.00
#
_symmetry.space_group_name_H-M   'P 1'
#
loop_
_entity.id
_entity.type
_entity.pdbx_description
1 polymer ?
#
loop_
_entity_poly.entity_id
_entity_poly.type
_entity_poly.pdbx_seq_one_letter_code
_entity_poly.pdbx_strand_id
1 'polypeptide(L)' 'MTRLITVFLLASACTVHAQTSAPAALTTVPERTAYQETSRYADVMAFLQAVDAASPRIHLTTFGYTTEGRPLPLAVVG' A
#
# COMPACT_ATOMS: atom_id res chain seq x y z
N MET A 1 -19.92 -25.43 -43.41
CA MET A 1 -19.15 -24.22 -43.03
C MET A 1 -19.91 -23.40 -42.00
N THR A 2 -20.25 -23.98 -40.83
CA THR A 2 -21.14 -23.30 -39.85
C THR A 2 -20.77 -23.58 -38.40
N ARG A 3 -19.73 -24.39 -38.15
CA ARG A 3 -19.27 -24.75 -36.78
C ARG A 3 -17.93 -24.12 -36.39
N LEU A 4 -17.35 -23.29 -37.25
CA LEU A 4 -16.08 -22.61 -36.99
C LEU A 4 -16.25 -21.19 -36.40
N ILE A 5 -17.46 -20.62 -36.44
CA ILE A 5 -17.73 -19.27 -35.94
C ILE A 5 -18.02 -19.28 -34.43
N THR A 6 -18.46 -20.41 -33.87
CA THR A 6 -18.89 -20.47 -32.45
C THR A 6 -17.73 -20.61 -31.46
N VAL A 7 -16.50 -20.89 -31.91
CA VAL A 7 -15.34 -21.07 -31.01
C VAL A 7 -14.61 -19.75 -30.73
N PHE A 8 -14.87 -18.68 -31.49
CA PHE A 8 -14.21 -17.38 -31.29
C PHE A 8 -14.81 -16.54 -30.14
N LEU A 9 -15.91 -16.99 -29.53
CA LEU A 9 -16.61 -16.26 -28.47
C LEU A 9 -16.24 -16.69 -27.04
N LEU A 10 -15.13 -17.43 -26.86
CA LEU A 10 -14.65 -17.85 -25.53
C LEU A 10 -13.33 -17.17 -25.09
N ALA A 11 -12.81 -16.20 -25.85
CA ALA A 11 -11.53 -15.56 -25.54
C ALA A 11 -11.63 -14.29 -24.67
N SER A 12 -12.84 -13.79 -24.36
CA SER A 12 -13.04 -12.48 -23.70
C SER A 12 -13.42 -12.54 -22.22
N ALA A 13 -12.79 -13.42 -21.45
CA ALA A 13 -12.88 -13.38 -19.99
C ALA A 13 -11.51 -13.16 -19.33
N CYS A 14 -10.65 -12.34 -19.94
CA CYS A 14 -9.57 -11.71 -19.19
C CYS A 14 -10.19 -10.56 -18.39
N THR A 15 -10.81 -10.88 -17.25
CA THR A 15 -11.25 -9.87 -16.29
C THR A 15 -10.01 -9.14 -15.80
N VAL A 16 -9.77 -7.94 -16.34
CA VAL A 16 -8.83 -6.98 -15.77
C VAL A 16 -9.29 -6.73 -14.34
N HIS A 17 -8.64 -7.38 -13.37
CA HIS A 17 -8.76 -7.00 -11.98
C HIS A 17 -8.05 -5.66 -11.82
N ALA A 18 -8.80 -4.57 -11.94
CA ALA A 18 -8.33 -3.28 -11.47
C ALA A 18 -8.06 -3.45 -9.97
N GLN A 19 -6.80 -3.32 -9.55
CA GLN A 19 -6.45 -3.29 -8.15
C GLN A 19 -7.19 -2.10 -7.55
N THR A 20 -8.14 -2.37 -6.64
CA THR A 20 -8.81 -1.31 -5.88
C THR A 20 -7.72 -0.45 -5.26
N SER A 21 -7.77 0.86 -5.53
CA SER A 21 -6.79 1.80 -4.98
C SER A 21 -6.70 1.58 -3.47
N ALA A 22 -5.46 1.44 -2.97
CA ALA A 22 -5.25 1.34 -1.54
C ALA A 22 -5.96 2.52 -0.85
N PRO A 23 -6.56 2.32 0.34
CA PRO A 23 -7.11 3.42 1.13
C PRO A 23 -6.10 4.56 1.21
N ALA A 24 -6.54 5.81 1.14
CA ALA A 24 -5.63 6.96 1.16
C ALA A 24 -4.66 6.93 2.36
N ALA A 25 -5.09 6.37 3.49
CA ALA A 25 -4.28 6.18 4.69
C ALA A 25 -3.13 5.16 4.53
N LEU A 26 -3.22 4.24 3.55
CA LEU A 26 -2.20 3.25 3.21
C LEU A 26 -1.36 3.67 1.99
N THR A 27 -1.27 4.97 1.72
CA THR A 27 -0.38 5.55 0.72
C THR A 27 0.41 6.70 1.33
N THR A 28 1.67 6.82 0.97
CA THR A 28 2.56 7.88 1.45
C THR A 28 2.31 9.19 0.70
N VAL A 29 2.76 10.32 1.26
CA VAL A 29 2.64 11.64 0.60
C VAL A 29 3.36 11.65 -0.78
N PRO A 30 4.59 11.11 -0.94
CA PRO A 30 5.21 10.98 -2.25
C PRO A 30 4.33 10.23 -3.24
N GLU A 31 3.81 9.05 -2.89
CA GLU A 31 2.97 8.26 -3.81
C GLU A 31 1.71 9.03 -4.24
N ARG A 32 1.05 9.71 -3.30
CA ARG A 32 -0.15 10.52 -3.58
C ARG A 32 0.12 11.76 -4.45
N THR A 33 1.35 12.27 -4.43
CA THR A 33 1.75 13.49 -5.14
C THR A 33 2.60 13.20 -6.38
N ALA A 34 2.70 11.93 -6.78
CA ALA A 34 3.62 11.49 -7.85
C ALA A 34 5.07 11.95 -7.59
N TYR A 35 5.50 11.85 -6.33
CA TYR A 35 6.83 12.16 -5.82
C TYR A 35 7.24 13.65 -5.94
N GLN A 36 6.26 14.55 -6.06
CA GLN A 36 6.50 15.99 -6.02
C GLN A 36 6.78 16.50 -4.61
N GLU A 37 6.24 15.81 -3.59
CA GLU A 37 6.42 16.17 -2.19
C GLU A 37 7.07 15.04 -1.39
N THR A 38 7.69 15.40 -0.27
CA THR A 38 8.28 14.45 0.70
C THR A 38 7.43 14.41 1.97
N SER A 39 7.35 13.23 2.59
CA SER A 39 6.64 13.08 3.87
C SER A 39 7.35 13.81 5.00
N ARG A 40 6.59 14.48 5.87
CA ARG A 40 7.08 14.91 7.19
C ARG A 40 7.02 13.73 8.16
N TYR A 41 7.67 13.88 9.31
CA TYR A 41 7.67 12.85 10.36
C TYR A 41 6.25 12.43 10.78
N ALA A 42 5.35 13.41 10.96
CA ALA A 42 3.95 13.14 11.31
C ALA A 42 3.24 12.30 10.23
N ASP A 43 3.50 12.56 8.95
CA ASP A 43 2.92 11.80 7.84
C ASP A 43 3.42 10.36 7.82
N VAL A 44 4.72 10.15 8.08
CA VAL A 44 5.31 8.81 8.18
C VAL A 44 4.70 8.04 9.35
N MET A 45 4.57 8.67 10.51
CA MET A 45 3.99 8.01 11.69
C MET A 45 2.52 7.66 11.48
N ALA A 46 1.72 8.54 10.87
CA ALA A 46 0.33 8.26 10.55
C ALA A 46 0.19 7.08 9.57
N PHE A 47 1.05 7.02 8.55
CA PHE A 47 1.11 5.89 7.63
C PHE A 47 1.46 4.58 8.34
N LEU A 48 2.51 4.57 9.17
CA LEU A 48 2.94 3.37 9.89
C LEU A 48 1.86 2.86 10.86
N GLN A 49 1.16 3.77 11.55
CA GLN A 49 0.03 3.43 12.43
C GLN A 49 -1.14 2.82 11.65
N ALA A 50 -1.46 3.36 10.47
CA ALA A 50 -2.50 2.80 9.61
C ALA A 50 -2.12 1.41 9.10
N VAL A 51 -0.84 1.20 8.76
CA VAL A 51 -0.31 -0.09 8.30
C VAL A 51 -0.34 -1.15 9.42
N ASP A 52 0.07 -0.79 10.63
CA ASP A 52 -0.01 -1.64 11.83
C ASP A 52 -1.46 -2.05 12.12
N ALA A 53 -2.40 -1.09 12.08
CA ALA A 53 -3.82 -1.35 12.30
C ALA A 53 -4.48 -2.21 11.21
N ALA A 54 -3.93 -2.20 9.99
CA ALA A 54 -4.50 -2.93 8.86
C ALA A 54 -4.20 -4.43 8.88
N SER A 55 -3.22 -4.90 9.67
CA SER A 55 -2.79 -6.30 9.65
C SER A 55 -2.22 -6.76 10.99
N PRO A 56 -2.69 -7.91 11.54
CA PRO A 56 -2.12 -8.47 12.78
C PRO A 56 -0.70 -9.03 12.61
N ARG A 57 -0.19 -9.08 11.37
CA ARG A 57 1.16 -9.52 11.04
C ARG A 57 2.20 -8.41 11.15
N ILE A 58 1.74 -7.19 11.32
CA ILE A 58 2.60 -6.02 11.43
C ILE A 58 2.62 -5.62 12.90
N HIS A 59 3.81 -5.32 13.40
CA HIS A 59 4.02 -4.77 14.73
C HIS A 59 4.88 -3.52 14.65
N LEU A 60 4.26 -2.37 14.88
CA LEU A 60 4.93 -1.09 15.03
C LEU A 60 5.47 -0.92 16.45
N THR A 61 6.76 -0.66 16.56
CA THR A 61 7.46 -0.42 17.82
C THR A 61 8.50 0.69 17.69
N THR A 62 9.13 1.07 18.79
CA THR A 62 10.22 2.03 18.85
C THR A 62 11.49 1.32 19.31
N PHE A 63 12.57 1.39 18.52
CA PHE A 63 13.83 0.72 18.85
C PHE A 63 14.84 1.62 19.57
N GLY A 64 14.52 2.90 19.73
CA GLY A 64 15.37 3.85 20.41
C GLY A 64 14.95 5.30 20.14
N TYR A 65 15.84 6.22 20.50
CA TYR A 65 15.64 7.65 20.33
C TYR A 65 16.84 8.27 19.63
N THR A 66 16.60 9.32 18.86
CA THR A 66 17.68 10.16 18.32
C THR A 66 18.41 10.88 19.46
N THR A 67 19.54 11.51 19.16
CA THR A 67 20.25 12.41 20.08
C THR A 67 19.39 13.57 20.59
N GLU A 68 18.40 13.99 19.81
CA GLU A 68 17.42 15.02 20.17
C GLU A 68 16.17 14.45 20.89
N GLY A 69 16.18 13.16 21.23
CA GLY A 69 15.08 12.50 21.96
C GLY A 69 13.85 12.16 21.10
N ARG A 70 13.96 12.17 19.76
CA ARG A 70 12.82 11.78 18.89
C ARG A 70 12.75 10.25 18.76
N PRO A 71 11.56 9.63 18.86
CA PRO A 71 11.43 8.19 18.75
C PRO A 71 11.77 7.71 17.34
N LEU A 72 12.53 6.62 17.27
CA LEU A 72 12.92 5.95 16.04
C LEU A 72 11.98 4.74 15.80
N PRO A 73 11.03 4.86 14.85
CA PRO A 73 10.04 3.81 14.61
C PRO A 73 10.65 2.61 13.87
N LEU A 74 10.14 1.41 14.16
CA LEU A 74 10.43 0.15 13.50
C LEU A 74 9.11 -0.61 13.28
N ALA A 75 8.84 -1.02 12.05
CA ALA A 75 7.76 -1.95 11.74
C ALA A 75 8.35 -3.34 11.47
N VAL A 76 7.89 -4.34 12.21
CA VAL A 76 8.24 -5.76 12.02
C VAL A 76 7.11 -6.45 11.28
N VAL A 77 7.43 -7.28 10.28
CA VAL A 77 6.46 -8.05 9.49
C VAL A 77 6.72 -9.53 9.68
N GLY A 78 5.74 -10.28 10.18
CA GLY A 78 5.81 -11.71 10.53
C GLY A 78 4.61 -12.52 10.09
#